data_AF-A0A959D5K9-F1
#
_entry.id   AF-A0A959D5K9-F1
#
_cell.length_a   1.000
_cell.length_b   1.000
_cell.length_c   1.000
_cell.angle_alpha   90.00
_cell.angle_beta   90.00
_cell.angle_gamma   90.00
#
_symmetry.space_group_name_H-M   'P 1'
#
loop_
_entity.id
_entity.type
_entity.pdbx_description
1 polymer ?
#
loop_
_entity_poly.entity_id
_entity_poly.type
_entity_poly.pdbx_seq_one_letter_code
_entity_poly.pdbx_strand_id
1 'polypeptide(L)'
;MSYIIGWKGDNCVFLSGDIAITRNSKIKLRNSKSIFGNELINEIGKSINEECLKLIKINNKLITAFAGNVQAALEFINYLKMYTNESDNDLVAMIKFIAERYNSNNEVFSVFIGLIDKIGEARLFSFNLNNDYKLIEHEEPIQDGSLENSYRKLSSEFCNEISSKPDLTEDEILVIVNMYHQNLIIQEDLLKKGVGGIFSGIKINSKGVKWQKDTSIVLYQFKQGAEGLKTNNPEKLFDYTALINVVERDGFLRYSSPFPDDLYRREVIYNCLDIPRTISDFEKKKDLVINWHKKWHKKTNKIFNSVNTQYYCIISRTAVYT
;
A
#
# COMPACT_ATOMS: atom_id res chain seq x y z
N MET A 1 6.34 -9.11 -8.66
CA MET A 1 4.95 -8.73 -8.94
C MET A 1 4.50 -7.79 -7.83
N SER A 2 3.48 -6.97 -8.10
CA SER A 2 2.98 -5.92 -7.21
C SER A 2 1.66 -5.44 -7.77
N TYR A 3 0.91 -4.64 -7.02
CA TYR A 3 -0.07 -3.73 -7.58
C TYR A 3 0.02 -2.36 -6.90
N ILE A 4 0.13 -1.31 -7.72
CA ILE A 4 0.09 0.09 -7.28
C ILE A 4 -0.92 0.87 -8.14
N ILE A 5 -1.51 1.89 -7.53
CA ILE A 5 -2.43 2.82 -8.19
C ILE A 5 -2.15 4.24 -7.72
N GLY A 6 -2.24 5.19 -8.63
CA GLY A 6 -2.19 6.62 -8.35
C GLY A 6 -3.38 7.32 -8.99
N TRP A 7 -3.99 8.27 -8.30
CA TRP A 7 -5.12 9.04 -8.83
C TRP A 7 -5.18 10.43 -8.21
N LYS A 8 -5.93 11.34 -8.85
CA LYS A 8 -6.14 12.70 -8.40
C LYS A 8 -7.54 12.85 -7.81
N GLY A 9 -7.65 13.67 -6.77
CA GLY A 9 -8.88 14.42 -6.45
C GLY A 9 -8.66 15.89 -6.77
N ASP A 10 -9.62 16.75 -6.41
CA ASP A 10 -9.60 18.18 -6.79
C ASP A 10 -8.30 18.92 -6.44
N ASN A 11 -7.74 18.67 -5.25
CA ASN A 11 -6.54 19.35 -4.75
C ASN A 11 -5.54 18.38 -4.09
N CYS A 12 -5.62 17.10 -4.46
CA CYS A 12 -4.90 16.04 -3.78
C CYS A 12 -4.45 14.96 -4.76
N VAL A 13 -3.26 14.41 -4.56
CA VAL A 13 -2.84 13.16 -5.20
C VAL A 13 -2.84 12.05 -4.17
N PHE A 14 -3.36 10.90 -4.56
CA PHE A 14 -3.37 9.68 -3.78
C PHE A 14 -2.50 8.63 -4.46
N LEU A 15 -1.70 7.91 -3.68
CA LEU A 15 -0.95 6.75 -4.13
C LEU A 15 -1.22 5.59 -3.18
N SER A 16 -1.48 4.41 -3.73
CA SER A 16 -1.73 3.20 -2.95
C SER A 16 -1.03 2.00 -3.54
N GLY A 17 -0.78 1.00 -2.69
CA GLY A 17 -0.10 -0.21 -3.11
C GLY A 17 -0.16 -1.33 -2.09
N ASP A 18 0.07 -2.54 -2.58
CA ASP A 18 0.19 -3.73 -1.77
C ASP A 18 1.59 -3.84 -1.12
N ILE A 19 1.76 -4.76 -0.18
CA ILE A 19 3.05 -4.98 0.51
C ILE A 19 3.73 -6.31 0.15
N ALA A 20 3.18 -7.06 -0.79
CA ALA A 20 3.77 -8.33 -1.20
C ALA A 20 5.04 -8.14 -2.02
N ILE A 21 5.99 -9.03 -1.87
CA ILE A 21 7.22 -9.12 -2.65
C ILE A 21 7.33 -10.52 -3.22
N THR A 22 7.57 -10.59 -4.52
CA THR A 22 7.82 -11.84 -5.23
C THR A 22 9.32 -12.03 -5.46
N ARG A 23 9.82 -13.25 -5.26
CA ARG A 23 11.20 -13.62 -5.59
C ARG A 23 11.23 -14.93 -6.37
N ASN A 24 12.25 -15.10 -7.21
CA ASN A 24 12.43 -16.30 -8.03
C ASN A 24 13.15 -17.44 -7.28
N SER A 25 13.08 -17.43 -5.96
CA SER A 25 13.74 -18.42 -5.10
C SER A 25 12.94 -18.65 -3.85
N LYS A 26 13.11 -19.84 -3.27
CA LYS A 26 12.58 -20.17 -1.96
C LYS A 26 13.30 -19.33 -0.90
N ILE A 27 12.55 -18.82 0.07
CA ILE A 27 13.11 -18.07 1.20
C ILE A 27 12.72 -18.74 2.52
N LYS A 28 13.45 -18.38 3.59
CA LYS A 28 12.99 -18.69 4.94
C LYS A 28 11.86 -17.71 5.27
N LEU A 29 10.62 -18.14 5.08
CA LEU A 29 9.48 -17.33 5.50
C LEU A 29 9.48 -17.18 7.02
N ARG A 30 9.07 -16.01 7.48
CA ARG A 30 8.80 -15.77 8.90
C ARG A 30 7.49 -16.43 9.35
N ASN A 31 6.56 -16.66 8.41
CA ASN A 31 5.20 -17.13 8.60
C ASN A 31 4.80 -18.06 7.46
N SER A 32 3.93 -19.03 7.71
CA SER A 32 3.27 -19.77 6.63
C SER A 32 2.06 -19.02 6.06
N LYS A 33 1.39 -18.21 6.89
CA LYS A 33 0.16 -17.49 6.53
C LYS A 33 0.34 -15.99 6.32
N SER A 34 -0.52 -15.45 5.47
CA SER A 34 -0.68 -14.03 5.16
C SER A 34 -1.36 -13.27 6.30
N ILE A 35 -1.33 -11.94 6.27
CA ILE A 35 -2.06 -11.07 7.20
C ILE A 35 -3.55 -11.37 7.23
N PHE A 36 -4.09 -11.87 6.11
CA PHE A 36 -5.48 -12.26 5.99
C PHE A 36 -5.67 -13.78 6.08
N GLY A 37 -4.62 -14.58 6.32
CA GLY A 37 -4.73 -16.02 6.56
C GLY A 37 -4.73 -16.91 5.33
N ASN A 38 -4.44 -16.38 4.15
CA ASN A 38 -4.13 -17.18 2.97
C ASN A 38 -2.73 -17.81 3.14
N GLU A 39 -2.49 -19.00 2.58
CA GLU A 39 -1.15 -19.60 2.58
C GLU A 39 -0.20 -18.76 1.71
N LEU A 40 0.97 -18.41 2.25
CA LEU A 40 2.03 -17.74 1.51
C LEU A 40 2.70 -18.73 0.56
N ILE A 41 3.11 -18.24 -0.62
CA ILE A 41 3.78 -19.08 -1.62
C ILE A 41 5.27 -19.16 -1.29
N ASN A 42 5.81 -20.37 -1.13
CA ASN A 42 7.24 -20.58 -0.88
C ASN A 42 7.72 -21.92 -1.42
N GLU A 43 7.79 -22.00 -2.74
CA GLU A 43 8.15 -23.18 -3.51
C GLU A 43 9.49 -22.97 -4.25
N ILE A 44 9.99 -24.02 -4.89
CA ILE A 44 11.21 -23.91 -5.69
C ILE A 44 10.92 -22.99 -6.87
N GLY A 45 11.73 -21.95 -7.05
CA GLY A 45 11.60 -20.99 -8.16
C GLY A 45 10.60 -19.84 -7.91
N LYS A 46 9.83 -19.87 -6.82
CA LYS A 46 8.90 -18.78 -6.50
C LYS A 46 8.62 -18.66 -5.00
N SER A 47 8.75 -17.45 -4.46
CA SER A 47 8.20 -17.11 -3.16
C SER A 47 7.47 -15.77 -3.20
N ILE A 48 6.40 -15.66 -2.42
CA ILE A 48 5.62 -14.43 -2.22
C ILE A 48 5.43 -14.24 -0.73
N ASN A 49 5.87 -13.10 -0.21
CA ASN A 49 5.75 -12.74 1.19
C ASN A 49 5.34 -11.28 1.36
N GLU A 50 4.79 -10.95 2.52
CA GLU A 50 4.33 -9.61 2.87
C GLU A 50 5.43 -8.92 3.69
N GLU A 51 6.22 -8.07 3.05
CA GLU A 51 7.51 -7.67 3.64
C GLU A 51 7.79 -6.18 3.63
N CYS A 52 7.34 -5.43 2.61
CA CYS A 52 7.68 -4.03 2.53
C CYS A 52 6.63 -3.15 1.91
N LEU A 53 6.52 -1.94 2.45
CA LEU A 53 5.66 -0.88 1.98
C LEU A 53 6.31 -0.18 0.77
N LYS A 54 5.59 -0.17 -0.36
CA LYS A 54 6.07 0.40 -1.63
C LYS A 54 5.82 1.89 -1.79
N LEU A 55 5.13 2.49 -0.82
CA LEU A 55 4.82 3.91 -0.74
C LEU A 55 5.94 4.63 0.00
N ILE A 56 6.43 5.75 -0.53
CA ILE A 56 7.56 6.48 0.02
C ILE A 56 7.24 7.97 0.07
N LYS A 57 7.38 8.57 1.25
CA LYS A 57 7.43 10.02 1.38
C LYS A 57 8.87 10.47 1.10
N ILE A 58 9.08 11.22 0.02
CA ILE A 58 10.38 11.83 -0.26
C ILE A 58 10.54 13.06 0.63
N ASN A 59 9.53 13.94 0.62
CA ASN A 59 9.47 15.14 1.44
C ASN A 59 8.00 15.61 1.62
N ASN A 60 7.73 16.78 2.20
CA ASN A 60 6.37 17.29 2.41
C ASN A 60 5.60 17.71 1.14
N LYS A 61 6.27 17.75 -0.02
CA LYS A 61 5.72 18.13 -1.33
C LYS A 61 5.82 17.02 -2.38
N LEU A 62 6.35 15.85 -2.02
CA LEU A 62 6.64 14.76 -2.95
C LEU A 62 6.47 13.39 -2.30
N ILE A 63 5.62 12.56 -2.91
CA ILE A 63 5.37 11.15 -2.56
C ILE A 63 5.59 10.26 -3.77
N THR A 64 5.96 9.01 -3.54
CA THR A 64 6.13 8.02 -4.60
C THR A 64 5.54 6.66 -4.25
N ALA A 65 5.23 5.88 -5.28
CA ALA A 65 4.91 4.46 -5.22
C ALA A 65 5.65 3.75 -6.36
N PHE A 66 5.95 2.46 -6.24
CA PHE A 66 6.67 1.75 -7.30
C PHE A 66 6.24 0.30 -7.47
N ALA A 67 6.44 -0.22 -8.69
CA ALA A 67 6.24 -1.61 -9.05
C ALA A 67 7.36 -2.11 -9.98
N GLY A 68 7.47 -3.43 -10.14
CA GLY A 68 8.51 -4.07 -10.97
C GLY A 68 9.80 -4.39 -10.21
N ASN A 69 10.96 -4.18 -10.85
CA ASN A 69 12.28 -4.42 -10.26
C ASN A 69 12.51 -3.47 -9.07
N VAL A 70 12.55 -4.06 -7.86
CA VAL A 70 12.69 -3.32 -6.60
C VAL A 70 14.00 -2.53 -6.55
N GLN A 71 15.11 -3.09 -7.03
CA GLN A 71 16.42 -2.43 -6.94
C GLN A 71 16.46 -1.20 -7.85
N ALA A 72 16.06 -1.35 -9.12
CA ALA A 72 16.03 -0.23 -10.08
C ALA A 72 15.08 0.89 -9.61
N ALA A 73 13.87 0.53 -9.14
CA ALA A 73 12.93 1.51 -8.62
C ALA A 73 13.49 2.29 -7.41
N LEU A 74 14.12 1.59 -6.46
CA LEU A 74 14.72 2.24 -5.28
C LEU A 74 15.91 3.12 -5.64
N GLU A 75 16.70 2.76 -6.67
CA GLU A 75 17.77 3.62 -7.18
C GLU A 75 17.21 4.93 -7.74
N PHE A 76 16.20 4.87 -8.61
CA PHE A 76 15.52 6.07 -9.11
C PHE A 76 14.93 6.94 -7.98
N ILE A 77 14.26 6.31 -7.02
CA ILE A 77 13.71 7.00 -5.84
C ILE A 77 14.82 7.66 -5.00
N ASN A 78 15.99 7.02 -4.88
CA ASN A 78 17.14 7.63 -4.22
C ASN A 78 17.65 8.87 -4.96
N TYR A 79 17.68 8.86 -6.30
CA TYR A 79 17.96 10.07 -7.08
C TYR A 79 16.95 11.18 -6.76
N LEU A 80 15.65 10.88 -6.74
CA LEU A 80 14.63 11.86 -6.32
C LEU A 80 14.94 12.41 -4.93
N LYS A 81 15.25 11.55 -3.95
CA LYS A 81 15.54 11.96 -2.57
C LYS A 81 16.82 12.78 -2.43
N MET A 82 17.84 12.53 -3.26
CA MET A 82 19.11 13.26 -3.24
C MET A 82 19.01 14.64 -3.87
N TYR A 83 18.23 14.77 -4.95
CA TYR A 83 18.22 15.96 -5.79
C TYR A 83 16.97 16.84 -5.61
N THR A 84 15.95 16.38 -4.88
CA THR A 84 14.76 17.19 -4.56
C THR A 84 14.72 17.59 -3.09
N ASN A 85 14.39 18.86 -2.82
CA ASN A 85 14.22 19.43 -1.50
C ASN A 85 12.87 20.18 -1.40
N GLU A 86 12.33 20.33 -0.20
CA GLU A 86 11.06 21.03 0.06
C GLU A 86 11.10 22.52 -0.34
N SER A 87 12.30 23.10 -0.30
CA SER A 87 12.59 24.47 -0.69
C SER A 87 12.73 24.68 -2.21
N ASP A 88 12.70 23.61 -3.00
CA ASP A 88 12.86 23.73 -4.44
C ASP A 88 11.66 24.44 -5.05
N ASN A 89 11.95 25.53 -5.75
CA ASN A 89 10.91 26.36 -6.38
C ASN A 89 10.29 25.71 -7.62
N ASP A 90 10.91 24.68 -8.19
CA ASP A 90 10.39 23.98 -9.38
C ASP A 90 10.67 22.47 -9.33
N LEU A 91 9.95 21.76 -8.46
CA LEU A 91 10.04 20.30 -8.32
C LEU A 91 9.77 19.57 -9.65
N VAL A 92 8.86 20.08 -10.48
CA VAL A 92 8.52 19.47 -11.78
C VAL A 92 9.73 19.49 -12.71
N ALA A 93 10.41 20.64 -12.83
CA ALA A 93 11.63 20.75 -13.63
C ALA A 93 12.74 19.82 -13.11
N MET A 94 12.90 19.72 -11.79
CA MET A 94 13.89 18.84 -11.18
C MET A 94 13.60 17.35 -11.47
N ILE A 95 12.35 16.92 -11.33
CA ILE A 95 11.95 15.54 -11.62
C ILE A 95 12.16 15.21 -13.10
N LYS A 96 11.82 16.13 -14.01
CA LYS A 96 12.11 15.98 -15.45
C LYS A 96 13.61 15.83 -15.71
N PHE A 97 14.43 16.69 -15.11
CA PHE A 97 15.89 16.63 -15.24
C PHE A 97 16.47 15.28 -14.78
N ILE A 98 15.96 14.74 -13.66
CA ILE A 98 16.35 13.43 -13.13
C ILE A 98 15.91 12.31 -14.09
N ALA A 99 14.65 12.34 -14.54
CA ALA A 99 14.07 11.34 -15.43
C ALA A 99 14.83 11.24 -16.77
N GLU A 100 15.17 12.38 -17.38
CA GLU A 100 15.92 12.43 -18.66
C GLU A 100 17.34 11.86 -18.58
N ARG A 101 17.93 11.81 -17.37
CA ARG A 101 19.31 11.35 -17.15
C ARG A 101 19.38 9.96 -16.55
N TYR A 102 18.26 9.44 -16.04
CA TYR A 102 18.23 8.13 -15.43
C TYR A 102 18.23 7.04 -16.50
N ASN A 103 19.14 6.07 -16.36
CA ASN A 103 19.21 4.90 -17.21
C ASN A 103 19.51 3.68 -16.33
N SER A 104 18.68 2.64 -16.39
CA SER A 104 18.85 1.42 -15.61
C SER A 104 18.97 0.17 -16.48
N ASN A 105 19.71 0.23 -17.58
CA ASN A 105 20.07 -0.97 -18.36
C ASN A 105 18.88 -1.88 -18.75
N ASN A 106 17.76 -1.32 -19.18
CA ASN A 106 16.54 -2.05 -19.58
C ASN A 106 15.82 -2.82 -18.46
N GLU A 107 16.00 -2.43 -17.19
CA GLU A 107 15.20 -2.97 -16.09
C GLU A 107 13.72 -2.58 -16.19
N VAL A 108 12.84 -3.51 -15.85
CA VAL A 108 11.37 -3.35 -15.90
C VAL A 108 10.85 -2.88 -14.56
N PHE A 109 10.48 -1.60 -14.46
CA PHE A 109 9.90 -1.00 -13.25
C PHE A 109 9.14 0.28 -13.59
N SER A 110 8.23 0.66 -12.70
CA SER A 110 7.52 1.94 -12.79
C SER A 110 7.56 2.67 -11.45
N VAL A 111 7.55 4.00 -11.50
CA VAL A 111 7.44 4.84 -10.31
C VAL A 111 6.34 5.86 -10.53
N PHE A 112 5.34 5.86 -9.66
CA PHE A 112 4.32 6.90 -9.59
C PHE A 112 4.80 8.00 -8.66
N ILE A 113 4.57 9.24 -9.05
CA ILE A 113 5.08 10.42 -8.37
C ILE A 113 3.91 11.39 -8.19
N GLY A 114 3.51 11.61 -6.94
CA GLY A 114 2.53 12.63 -6.57
C GLY A 114 3.23 13.82 -5.96
N LEU A 115 2.92 15.03 -6.43
CA LEU A 115 3.52 16.25 -5.92
C LEU A 115 2.55 17.42 -5.84
N ILE A 116 2.93 18.41 -5.04
CA ILE A 116 2.31 19.74 -5.03
C ILE A 116 3.32 20.71 -5.62
N ASP A 117 2.94 21.35 -6.72
CA ASP A 117 3.82 22.29 -7.40
C ASP A 117 3.90 23.65 -6.69
N LYS A 118 4.62 24.59 -7.29
CA LYS A 118 4.87 25.92 -6.72
C LYS A 118 3.62 26.80 -6.59
N ILE A 119 2.58 26.55 -7.40
CA ILE A 119 1.31 27.28 -7.34
C ILE A 119 0.27 26.55 -6.48
N GLY A 120 0.63 25.38 -5.91
CA GLY A 120 -0.23 24.61 -5.03
C GLY A 120 -1.06 23.56 -5.75
N GLU A 121 -0.83 23.33 -7.05
CA GLU A 121 -1.56 22.32 -7.82
C GLU A 121 -1.04 20.92 -7.56
N ALA A 122 -1.99 19.98 -7.42
CA ALA A 122 -1.72 18.56 -7.30
C ALA A 122 -1.41 17.96 -8.67
N ARG A 123 -0.23 17.34 -8.82
CA ARG A 123 0.23 16.73 -10.07
C ARG A 123 0.65 15.29 -9.87
N LEU A 124 0.22 14.44 -10.79
CA LEU A 124 0.50 13.01 -10.80
C LEU A 124 1.32 12.66 -12.04
N PHE A 125 2.49 12.06 -11.83
CA PHE A 125 3.35 11.59 -12.90
C PHE A 125 3.61 10.09 -12.77
N SER A 126 3.93 9.46 -13.89
CA SER A 126 4.56 8.15 -13.93
C SER A 126 5.93 8.24 -14.60
N PHE A 127 6.92 7.55 -14.05
CA PHE A 127 8.19 7.29 -14.72
C PHE A 127 8.28 5.82 -15.14
N ASN A 128 8.71 5.60 -16.39
CA ASN A 128 8.99 4.28 -16.96
C ASN A 128 7.81 3.29 -16.98
N LEU A 129 6.56 3.79 -16.97
CA LEU A 129 5.35 2.95 -16.97
C LEU A 129 5.30 1.96 -18.16
N ASN A 130 5.81 2.37 -19.32
CA ASN A 130 5.85 1.56 -20.54
C ASN A 130 7.23 0.97 -20.83
N ASN A 131 8.15 0.97 -19.85
CA ASN A 131 9.56 0.58 -20.02
C ASN A 131 10.30 1.40 -21.10
N ASP A 132 9.94 2.68 -21.25
CA ASP A 132 10.51 3.60 -22.24
C ASP A 132 11.30 4.76 -21.61
N TYR A 133 11.52 4.72 -20.30
CA TYR A 133 12.23 5.73 -19.51
C TYR A 133 11.65 7.13 -19.62
N LYS A 134 10.35 7.26 -19.90
CA LYS A 134 9.69 8.56 -19.98
C LYS A 134 8.98 8.92 -18.69
N LEU A 135 8.98 10.22 -18.41
CA LEU A 135 8.10 10.85 -17.44
C LEU A 135 6.84 11.34 -18.15
N ILE A 136 5.67 10.92 -17.66
CA ILE A 136 4.36 11.24 -18.23
C ILE A 136 3.49 11.82 -17.11
N GLU A 137 2.83 12.94 -17.36
CA GLU A 137 1.82 13.53 -16.45
C GLU A 137 0.44 12.94 -16.75
N HIS A 138 -0.36 12.74 -15.71
CA HIS A 138 -1.65 12.06 -15.80
C HIS A 138 -2.74 12.84 -15.08
N GLU A 139 -3.89 12.95 -15.75
CA GLU A 139 -5.13 13.43 -15.14
C GLU A 139 -6.00 12.27 -14.64
N GLU A 140 -5.94 11.13 -15.33
CA GLU A 140 -6.69 9.93 -15.00
C GLU A 140 -5.94 9.02 -14.03
N PRO A 141 -6.64 8.10 -13.34
CA PRO A 141 -6.01 7.08 -12.51
C PRO A 141 -5.03 6.22 -13.30
N ILE A 142 -3.81 6.07 -12.78
CA ILE A 142 -2.76 5.22 -13.33
C ILE A 142 -2.53 4.01 -12.46
N GLN A 143 -2.22 2.89 -13.11
CA GLN A 143 -2.08 1.60 -12.45
C GLN A 143 -0.93 0.80 -13.04
N ASP A 144 -0.19 0.12 -12.18
CA ASP A 144 0.81 -0.85 -12.62
C ASP A 144 0.86 -2.07 -11.70
N GLY A 145 1.31 -3.20 -12.23
CA GLY A 145 1.36 -4.45 -11.50
C GLY A 145 0.79 -5.67 -12.22
N SER A 146 0.54 -6.74 -11.47
CA SER A 146 0.04 -8.03 -11.98
C SER A 146 -1.48 -8.16 -12.00
N LEU A 147 -2.21 -7.09 -11.72
CA LEU A 147 -3.67 -7.08 -11.80
C LEU A 147 -4.15 -7.14 -13.26
N GLU A 148 -5.17 -7.96 -13.55
CA GLU A 148 -5.73 -8.12 -14.90
C GLU A 148 -6.49 -6.87 -15.37
N ASN A 149 -6.61 -6.69 -16.68
CA ASN A 149 -7.21 -5.51 -17.30
C ASN A 149 -8.67 -5.26 -16.90
N SER A 150 -9.45 -6.32 -16.66
CA SER A 150 -10.84 -6.21 -16.19
C SER A 150 -10.92 -5.50 -14.84
N TYR A 151 -10.12 -5.93 -13.86
CA TYR A 151 -10.05 -5.28 -12.55
C TYR A 151 -9.42 -3.90 -12.62
N ARG A 152 -8.42 -3.69 -13.49
CA ARG A 152 -7.83 -2.36 -13.71
C ARG A 152 -8.88 -1.37 -14.19
N LYS A 153 -9.72 -1.75 -15.16
CA LYS A 153 -10.80 -0.88 -15.64
C LYS A 153 -11.79 -0.52 -14.52
N LEU A 154 -12.27 -1.52 -13.78
CA LEU A 154 -13.18 -1.30 -12.64
C LEU A 154 -12.54 -0.43 -11.56
N SER A 155 -11.26 -0.63 -11.28
CA SER A 155 -10.50 0.16 -10.32
C SER A 155 -10.39 1.63 -10.73
N SER A 156 -10.07 1.93 -12.01
CA SER A 156 -10.04 3.31 -12.50
C SER A 156 -11.42 3.97 -12.43
N GLU A 157 -12.47 3.27 -12.86
CA GLU A 157 -13.85 3.77 -12.79
C GLU A 157 -14.25 4.07 -11.34
N PHE A 158 -13.94 3.16 -10.41
CA PHE A 158 -14.23 3.34 -8.99
C PHE A 158 -13.45 4.51 -8.38
N CYS A 159 -12.16 4.68 -8.72
CA CYS A 159 -11.36 5.81 -8.23
C CYS A 159 -11.94 7.15 -8.70
N ASN A 160 -12.33 7.26 -9.97
CA ASN A 160 -12.95 8.46 -10.51
C ASN A 160 -14.32 8.75 -9.88
N GLU A 161 -15.14 7.72 -9.69
CA GLU A 161 -16.45 7.88 -9.06
C GLU A 161 -16.31 8.34 -7.59
N ILE A 162 -15.46 7.69 -6.81
CA ILE A 162 -15.29 8.03 -5.39
C ILE A 162 -14.62 9.39 -5.21
N SER A 163 -13.64 9.73 -6.04
CA SER A 163 -12.92 11.01 -5.93
C SER A 163 -13.76 12.23 -6.31
N SER A 164 -14.86 12.03 -7.05
CA SER A 164 -15.80 13.09 -7.43
C SER A 164 -16.96 13.26 -6.45
N LYS A 165 -17.04 12.47 -5.36
CA LYS A 165 -18.10 12.62 -4.34
C LYS A 165 -17.80 13.85 -3.45
N PRO A 166 -18.64 14.89 -3.47
CA PRO A 166 -18.39 16.13 -2.72
C PRO A 166 -18.51 15.95 -1.19
N ASP A 167 -19.26 14.95 -0.75
CA ASP A 167 -19.53 14.70 0.67
C ASP A 167 -18.43 13.88 1.36
N LEU A 168 -17.45 13.38 0.61
CA LEU A 168 -16.35 12.58 1.16
C LEU A 168 -15.11 13.44 1.36
N THR A 169 -14.50 13.31 2.53
CA THR A 169 -13.18 13.86 2.79
C THR A 169 -12.12 13.05 2.04
N GLU A 170 -10.99 13.68 1.71
CA GLU A 170 -9.82 12.99 1.16
C GLU A 170 -9.34 11.79 2.03
N ASP A 171 -9.51 11.85 3.36
CA ASP A 171 -9.15 10.73 4.24
C ASP A 171 -10.12 9.54 4.04
N GLU A 172 -11.41 9.81 3.86
CA GLU A 172 -12.43 8.80 3.54
C GLU A 172 -12.22 8.21 2.15
N ILE A 173 -11.97 9.05 1.13
CA ILE A 173 -11.67 8.61 -0.24
C ILE A 173 -10.53 7.60 -0.26
N LEU A 174 -9.40 7.93 0.40
CA LEU A 174 -8.24 7.05 0.45
C LEU A 174 -8.57 5.70 1.11
N VAL A 175 -9.30 5.70 2.23
CA VAL A 175 -9.69 4.48 2.93
C VAL A 175 -10.66 3.65 2.09
N ILE A 176 -11.69 4.26 1.51
CA ILE A 176 -12.68 3.57 0.68
C ILE A 176 -12.02 2.90 -0.52
N VAL A 177 -11.17 3.63 -1.24
CA VAL A 177 -10.44 3.09 -2.39
C VAL A 177 -9.51 1.96 -1.97
N ASN A 178 -8.80 2.09 -0.85
CA ASN A 178 -7.91 1.02 -0.39
C ASN A 178 -8.67 -0.22 0.05
N MET A 179 -9.84 -0.06 0.66
CA MET A 179 -10.67 -1.19 1.09
C MET A 179 -11.35 -1.88 -0.08
N TYR A 180 -11.71 -1.14 -1.13
CA TYR A 180 -12.15 -1.74 -2.39
C TYR A 180 -11.07 -2.67 -2.96
N HIS A 181 -9.84 -2.19 -3.07
CA HIS A 181 -8.72 -3.02 -3.55
C HIS A 181 -8.37 -4.16 -2.60
N GLN A 182 -8.43 -3.93 -1.29
CA GLN A 182 -8.23 -4.98 -0.30
C GLN A 182 -9.27 -6.10 -0.45
N ASN A 183 -10.53 -5.73 -0.70
CA ASN A 183 -11.60 -6.69 -0.97
C ASN A 183 -11.32 -7.49 -2.25
N LEU A 184 -10.88 -6.85 -3.34
CA LEU A 184 -10.46 -7.54 -4.56
C LEU A 184 -9.32 -8.55 -4.30
N ILE A 185 -8.29 -8.14 -3.55
CA ILE A 185 -7.17 -9.01 -3.18
C ILE A 185 -7.64 -10.27 -2.44
N ILE A 186 -8.60 -10.12 -1.53
CA ILE A 186 -9.11 -11.22 -0.70
C ILE A 186 -10.04 -12.13 -1.50
N GLN A 187 -10.99 -11.55 -2.25
CA GLN A 187 -12.02 -12.29 -2.99
C GLN A 187 -11.45 -13.07 -4.17
N GLU A 188 -10.46 -12.50 -4.87
CA GLU A 188 -9.90 -13.08 -6.09
C GLU A 188 -8.58 -13.84 -5.84
N ASP A 189 -8.21 -14.02 -4.56
CA ASP A 189 -6.98 -14.69 -4.13
C ASP A 189 -5.74 -14.18 -4.90
N LEU A 190 -5.65 -12.85 -5.04
CA LEU A 190 -4.62 -12.20 -5.88
C LEU A 190 -3.20 -12.41 -5.34
N LEU A 191 -3.06 -12.96 -4.13
CA LEU A 191 -1.79 -13.41 -3.59
C LEU A 191 -1.11 -14.40 -4.54
N LYS A 192 -1.85 -15.27 -5.22
CA LYS A 192 -1.32 -16.20 -6.24
C LYS A 192 -0.72 -15.47 -7.44
N LYS A 193 -1.27 -14.29 -7.76
CA LYS A 193 -0.81 -13.37 -8.79
C LYS A 193 0.25 -12.39 -8.27
N GLY A 194 0.73 -12.56 -7.04
CA GLY A 194 1.78 -11.74 -6.45
C GLY A 194 1.35 -10.35 -5.99
N VAL A 195 0.05 -10.16 -5.73
CA VAL A 195 -0.50 -8.97 -5.07
C VAL A 195 -1.06 -9.41 -3.71
N GLY A 196 -0.57 -8.86 -2.61
CA GLY A 196 -0.99 -9.36 -1.31
C GLY A 196 -0.63 -8.49 -0.10
N GLY A 197 -1.01 -8.99 1.07
CA GLY A 197 -0.94 -8.25 2.32
C GLY A 197 -1.96 -7.14 2.40
N ILE A 198 -1.59 -6.12 3.17
CA ILE A 198 -2.40 -4.93 3.35
C ILE A 198 -2.22 -4.03 2.13
N PHE A 199 -3.33 -3.60 1.56
CA PHE A 199 -3.38 -2.48 0.64
C PHE A 199 -3.41 -1.18 1.45
N SER A 200 -2.38 -0.36 1.26
CA SER A 200 -2.10 0.83 2.06
C SER A 200 -2.04 2.06 1.15
N GLY A 201 -2.14 3.26 1.72
CA GLY A 201 -2.21 4.49 0.96
C GLY A 201 -1.54 5.69 1.62
N ILE A 202 -1.10 6.60 0.76
CA ILE A 202 -0.55 7.90 1.13
C ILE A 202 -1.17 8.96 0.22
N LYS A 203 -1.38 10.15 0.76
CA LYS A 203 -1.88 11.29 0.01
C LYS A 203 -1.07 12.53 0.23
N ILE A 204 -1.16 13.46 -0.72
CA ILE A 204 -0.53 14.75 -0.65
C ILE A 204 -1.46 15.84 -1.18
N ASN A 205 -1.56 16.93 -0.43
CA ASN A 205 -2.24 18.17 -0.83
C ASN A 205 -1.43 19.38 -0.36
N SER A 206 -1.96 20.58 -0.54
CA SER A 206 -1.31 21.83 -0.10
C SER A 206 -1.00 21.90 1.41
N LYS A 207 -1.63 21.04 2.24
CA LYS A 207 -1.34 20.91 3.69
C LYS A 207 -0.23 19.90 3.99
N GLY A 208 0.34 19.27 2.97
CA GLY A 208 1.43 18.32 3.06
C GLY A 208 1.00 16.86 2.94
N VAL A 209 1.93 15.97 3.28
CA VAL A 209 1.78 14.52 3.12
C VAL A 209 1.08 13.89 4.33
N LYS A 210 0.09 13.04 4.08
CA LYS A 210 -0.59 12.25 5.10
C LYS A 210 -0.69 10.78 4.69
N TRP A 211 -0.36 9.91 5.63
CA TRP A 211 -0.62 8.47 5.54
C TRP A 211 -2.10 8.18 5.80
N GLN A 212 -2.56 6.99 5.39
CA GLN A 212 -3.89 6.51 5.71
C GLN A 212 -4.15 6.58 7.23
N LYS A 213 -5.38 6.89 7.61
CA LYS A 213 -5.81 6.84 9.01
C LYS A 213 -5.81 5.41 9.53
N ASP A 214 -5.87 5.28 10.86
CA ASP A 214 -5.91 3.97 11.49
C ASP A 214 -7.23 3.30 11.12
N THR A 215 -7.13 2.09 10.60
CA THR A 215 -8.26 1.35 10.04
C THR A 215 -8.33 -0.03 10.68
N SER A 216 -9.50 -0.39 11.16
CA SER A 216 -9.84 -1.76 11.57
C SER A 216 -10.59 -2.44 10.44
N ILE A 217 -10.12 -3.60 10.00
CA ILE A 217 -10.77 -4.44 9.01
C ILE A 217 -11.43 -5.60 9.74
N VAL A 218 -12.76 -5.66 9.66
CA VAL A 218 -13.57 -6.76 10.15
C VAL A 218 -13.76 -7.73 8.99
N LEU A 219 -12.99 -8.80 8.99
CA LEU A 219 -13.09 -9.87 8.03
C LEU A 219 -14.09 -10.91 8.53
N TYR A 220 -15.07 -11.29 7.71
CA TYR A 220 -16.07 -12.27 8.12
C TYR A 220 -16.41 -13.26 7.00
N GLN A 221 -16.94 -14.41 7.38
CA GLN A 221 -17.46 -15.42 6.45
C GLN A 221 -18.78 -15.95 6.99
N PHE A 222 -19.82 -15.95 6.17
CA PHE A 222 -21.09 -16.56 6.52
C PHE A 222 -20.96 -18.07 6.59
N LYS A 223 -21.74 -18.69 7.50
CA LYS A 223 -21.96 -20.13 7.44
C LYS A 223 -22.73 -20.47 6.17
N GLN A 224 -22.40 -21.61 5.58
CA GLN A 224 -23.16 -22.11 4.44
C GLN A 224 -24.65 -22.28 4.83
N GLY A 225 -25.55 -21.65 4.08
CA GLY A 225 -26.99 -21.70 4.34
C GLY A 225 -27.46 -20.76 5.46
N ALA A 226 -26.58 -19.89 5.98
CA ALA A 226 -26.99 -18.84 6.90
C ALA A 226 -27.62 -17.62 6.17
N GLU A 227 -27.57 -17.58 4.84
CA GLU A 227 -28.19 -16.55 4.03
C GLU A 227 -29.71 -16.54 4.27
N GLY A 228 -30.22 -15.48 4.91
CA GLY A 228 -31.65 -15.34 5.22
C GLY A 228 -32.08 -15.85 6.60
N LEU A 229 -31.18 -16.39 7.41
CA LEU A 229 -31.47 -16.68 8.82
C LEU A 229 -31.77 -15.38 9.58
N LYS A 230 -33.00 -15.23 10.06
CA LYS A 230 -33.39 -14.14 10.97
C LYS A 230 -32.97 -14.46 12.40
N THR A 231 -31.71 -14.24 12.71
CA THR A 231 -31.17 -14.42 14.08
C THR A 231 -30.23 -13.29 14.46
N ASN A 232 -30.26 -12.91 15.73
CA ASN A 232 -29.32 -11.94 16.31
C ASN A 232 -28.08 -12.61 16.92
N ASN A 233 -27.95 -13.94 16.81
CA ASN A 233 -26.78 -14.66 17.32
C ASN A 233 -25.70 -14.74 16.22
N PRO A 234 -24.57 -14.02 16.34
CA PRO A 234 -23.50 -14.04 15.35
C PRO A 234 -22.90 -15.43 15.13
N GLU A 235 -22.85 -16.28 16.16
CA GLU A 235 -22.31 -17.65 16.05
C GLU A 235 -23.16 -18.56 15.18
N LYS A 236 -24.41 -18.19 14.91
CA LYS A 236 -25.28 -18.88 13.95
C LYS A 236 -25.11 -18.37 12.53
N LEU A 237 -24.60 -17.14 12.36
CA LEU A 237 -24.47 -16.47 11.08
C LEU A 237 -23.08 -16.63 10.47
N PHE A 238 -22.05 -16.56 11.31
CA PHE A 238 -20.66 -16.50 10.84
C PHE A 238 -19.91 -17.76 11.24
N ASP A 239 -19.25 -18.37 10.26
CA ASP A 239 -18.26 -19.44 10.49
C ASP A 239 -16.96 -18.83 11.00
N TYR A 240 -16.71 -17.58 10.58
CA TYR A 240 -15.44 -16.94 10.77
C TYR A 240 -15.62 -15.43 10.97
N THR A 241 -14.95 -14.88 11.98
CA THR A 241 -14.73 -13.44 12.11
C THR A 241 -13.30 -13.19 12.57
N ALA A 242 -12.67 -12.18 11.98
CA ALA A 242 -11.38 -11.66 12.42
C ALA A 242 -11.35 -10.16 12.36
N LEU A 243 -10.49 -9.62 13.22
CA LEU A 243 -10.20 -8.21 13.29
C LEU A 243 -8.73 -8.00 12.97
N ILE A 244 -8.47 -7.34 11.85
CA ILE A 244 -7.13 -6.87 11.47
C ILE A 244 -7.07 -5.38 11.76
N ASN A 245 -6.08 -4.93 12.52
CA ASN A 245 -5.88 -3.51 12.77
C ASN A 245 -4.67 -3.02 11.99
N VAL A 246 -4.78 -1.87 11.35
CA VAL A 246 -3.74 -1.26 10.51
C VAL A 246 -3.48 0.17 10.96
N VAL A 247 -2.21 0.49 11.18
CA VAL A 247 -1.75 1.82 11.60
C VAL A 247 -0.49 2.19 10.83
N GLU A 248 -0.49 3.37 10.20
CA GLU A 248 0.66 3.88 9.46
C GLU A 248 1.24 5.11 10.11
N ARG A 249 2.55 5.10 10.42
CA ARG A 249 3.25 6.23 11.02
C ARG A 249 4.64 6.37 10.45
N ASP A 250 4.99 7.57 10.01
CA ASP A 250 6.34 7.95 9.59
C ASP A 250 6.96 6.99 8.54
N GLY A 251 6.14 6.41 7.64
CA GLY A 251 6.62 5.47 6.60
C GLY A 251 6.70 4.01 7.04
N PHE A 252 6.14 3.67 8.20
CA PHE A 252 6.05 2.31 8.72
C PHE A 252 4.59 1.90 8.84
N LEU A 253 4.27 0.74 8.29
CA LEU A 253 2.97 0.11 8.43
C LEU A 253 3.05 -0.86 9.60
N ARG A 254 2.23 -0.67 10.63
CA ARG A 254 2.09 -1.61 11.73
C ARG A 254 0.73 -2.27 11.67
N TYR A 255 0.67 -3.58 11.84
CA TYR A 255 -0.60 -4.29 11.87
C TYR A 255 -0.73 -5.23 13.07
N SER A 256 -1.97 -5.63 13.35
CA SER A 256 -2.33 -6.71 14.26
C SER A 256 -3.23 -7.69 13.51
N SER A 257 -2.91 -8.99 13.51
CA SER A 257 -3.69 -10.01 12.81
C SER A 257 -3.75 -11.32 13.63
N PRO A 258 -4.89 -12.04 13.62
CA PRO A 258 -5.03 -13.33 14.31
C PRO A 258 -4.53 -14.53 13.49
N PHE A 259 -4.12 -14.33 12.23
CA PHE A 259 -3.87 -15.42 11.28
C PHE A 259 -2.45 -16.00 11.25
N PRO A 260 -1.37 -15.23 11.41
CA PRO A 260 -0.03 -15.80 11.45
C PRO A 260 0.08 -16.86 12.53
N ASP A 261 1.03 -17.79 12.38
CA ASP A 261 1.18 -19.00 13.22
C ASP A 261 1.33 -18.73 14.74
N ASP A 262 1.53 -17.47 15.12
CA ASP A 262 1.49 -16.96 16.49
C ASP A 262 0.13 -16.28 16.78
N LEU A 263 -0.57 -16.75 17.83
CA LEU A 263 -1.81 -16.13 18.31
C LEU A 263 -1.64 -14.61 18.51
N TYR A 264 -2.39 -13.81 17.75
CA TYR A 264 -2.43 -12.33 17.79
C TYR A 264 -1.08 -11.65 17.54
N ARG A 265 -0.56 -11.84 16.32
CA ARG A 265 0.69 -11.20 15.90
C ARG A 265 0.54 -9.71 15.68
N ARG A 266 1.53 -8.95 16.16
CA ARG A 266 1.70 -7.51 15.89
C ARG A 266 3.04 -7.27 15.24
N GLU A 267 3.05 -6.78 14.00
CA GLU A 267 4.29 -6.57 13.26
C GLU A 267 4.41 -5.17 12.71
N VAL A 268 5.65 -4.76 12.46
CA VAL A 268 6.01 -3.56 11.72
C VAL A 268 6.57 -3.98 10.36
N ILE A 269 5.96 -3.48 9.30
CA ILE A 269 6.38 -3.53 7.92
C ILE A 269 7.05 -2.20 7.58
N TYR A 270 8.28 -2.29 7.09
CA TYR A 270 9.13 -1.16 6.77
C TYR A 270 8.87 -0.71 5.33
N ASN A 271 9.18 0.55 5.04
CA ASN A 271 9.37 0.98 3.66
C ASN A 271 10.39 0.08 2.96
N CYS A 272 10.18 -0.27 1.68
CA CYS A 272 11.14 -1.05 0.92
C CYS A 272 12.53 -0.39 0.83
N LEU A 273 12.61 0.94 0.98
CA LEU A 273 13.87 1.68 1.07
C LEU A 273 14.55 1.50 2.45
N ASP A 274 13.77 1.44 3.52
CA ASP A 274 14.26 1.47 4.91
C ASP A 274 14.30 0.09 5.58
N ILE A 275 13.89 -0.96 4.87
CA ILE A 275 13.95 -2.32 5.42
C ILE A 275 15.41 -2.73 5.72
N PRO A 276 15.71 -3.17 6.96
CA PRO A 276 17.01 -3.73 7.29
C PRO A 276 17.07 -5.19 6.81
N ARG A 277 17.84 -5.46 5.75
CA ARG A 277 17.99 -6.83 5.18
C ARG A 277 19.19 -7.56 5.74
N THR A 278 20.22 -6.83 6.15
CA THR A 278 21.46 -7.34 6.75
C THR A 278 21.72 -6.72 8.13
N ILE A 279 22.66 -7.30 8.89
CA ILE A 279 23.13 -6.70 10.15
C ILE A 279 23.71 -5.30 9.91
N SER A 280 24.44 -5.13 8.80
CA SER A 280 24.99 -3.83 8.41
C SER A 280 23.89 -2.80 8.12
N ASP A 281 22.82 -3.21 7.41
CA ASP A 281 21.67 -2.33 7.18
C ASP A 281 20.98 -1.95 8.49
N PHE A 282 20.85 -2.92 9.40
CA PHE A 282 20.27 -2.67 10.71
C PHE A 282 21.07 -1.63 11.47
N GLU A 283 22.40 -1.77 11.58
CA GLU A 283 23.22 -0.76 12.28
C GLU A 283 23.12 0.63 11.64
N LYS A 284 23.08 0.71 10.29
CA LYS A 284 22.89 2.00 9.59
C LYS A 284 21.51 2.63 9.84
N LYS A 285 20.47 1.82 10.06
CA LYS A 285 19.07 2.28 10.22
C LYS A 285 18.57 2.17 11.65
N LYS A 286 19.42 1.78 12.59
CA LYS A 286 19.05 1.44 13.97
C LYS A 286 18.36 2.59 14.68
N ASP A 287 18.87 3.81 14.51
CA ASP A 287 18.28 4.99 15.13
C ASP A 287 16.87 5.27 14.60
N LEU A 288 16.64 5.08 13.30
CA LEU A 288 15.31 5.20 12.71
C LEU A 288 14.32 4.22 13.37
N VAL A 289 14.71 2.94 13.49
CA VAL A 289 13.87 1.89 14.11
C VAL A 289 13.62 2.18 15.60
N ILE A 290 14.67 2.52 16.35
CA ILE A 290 14.59 2.82 17.78
C ILE A 290 13.71 4.06 18.03
N ASN A 291 13.91 5.13 17.25
CA ASN A 291 13.16 6.36 17.40
C ASN A 291 11.68 6.15 17.07
N TRP A 292 11.38 5.38 16.01
CA TRP A 292 10.02 5.00 15.69
C TRP A 292 9.37 4.24 16.85
N HIS A 293 10.07 3.24 17.38
CA HIS A 293 9.55 2.42 18.48
C HIS A 293 9.29 3.27 19.74
N LYS A 294 10.26 4.10 20.15
CA LYS A 294 10.11 5.02 21.29
C LYS A 294 8.91 5.96 21.11
N LYS A 295 8.71 6.50 19.91
CA LYS A 295 7.65 7.47 19.61
C LYS A 295 6.26 6.82 19.52
N TRP A 296 6.14 5.65 18.89
CA TRP A 296 4.84 5.12 18.45
C TRP A 296 4.41 3.81 19.10
N HIS A 297 5.32 3.01 19.66
CA HIS A 297 4.99 1.65 20.09
C HIS A 297 3.86 1.61 21.14
N LYS A 298 3.94 2.45 22.18
CA LYS A 298 2.91 2.53 23.23
C LYS A 298 1.56 3.00 22.66
N LYS A 299 1.56 4.00 21.79
CA LYS A 299 0.33 4.56 21.18
C LYS A 299 -0.36 3.54 20.28
N THR A 300 0.41 2.88 19.42
CA THR A 300 -0.12 1.86 18.49
C THR A 300 -0.59 0.60 19.22
N ASN A 301 0.09 0.17 20.30
CA ASN A 301 -0.43 -0.91 21.16
C ASN A 301 -1.73 -0.52 21.87
N LYS A 302 -1.89 0.74 22.30
CA LYS A 302 -3.16 1.21 22.87
C LYS A 302 -4.28 1.11 21.85
N ILE A 303 -4.04 1.51 20.60
CA ILE A 303 -5.01 1.36 19.50
C ILE A 303 -5.37 -0.12 19.33
N PHE A 304 -4.40 -1.03 19.22
CA PHE A 304 -4.68 -2.46 19.04
C PHE A 304 -5.39 -3.13 20.21
N ASN A 305 -5.10 -2.71 21.45
CA ASN A 305 -5.75 -3.25 22.64
C ASN A 305 -7.20 -2.75 22.79
N SER A 306 -7.47 -1.51 22.40
CA SER A 306 -8.79 -0.89 22.53
C SER A 306 -9.64 -0.98 21.27
N VAL A 307 -9.03 -1.41 20.15
CA VAL A 307 -9.60 -1.36 18.81
C VAL A 307 -10.12 0.04 18.47
N ASN A 308 -9.47 1.10 18.97
CA ASN A 308 -9.91 2.48 18.75
C ASN A 308 -9.24 3.06 17.49
N THR A 309 -9.83 2.77 16.35
CA THR A 309 -9.41 3.25 15.01
C THR A 309 -10.39 4.29 14.48
N GLN A 310 -9.97 5.09 13.50
CA GLN A 310 -10.84 6.10 12.91
C GLN A 310 -11.86 5.49 11.96
N TYR A 311 -11.50 4.40 11.28
CA TYR A 311 -12.37 3.73 10.32
C TYR A 311 -12.50 2.24 10.64
N TYR A 312 -13.72 1.74 10.47
CA TYR A 312 -14.03 0.32 10.50
C TYR A 312 -14.54 -0.09 9.12
N CYS A 313 -13.89 -1.07 8.53
CA CYS A 313 -14.17 -1.54 7.19
C CYS A 313 -14.51 -3.02 7.27
N ILE A 314 -15.64 -3.41 6.67
CA ILE A 314 -16.17 -4.76 6.81
C ILE A 314 -16.01 -5.46 5.46
N ILE A 315 -15.31 -6.59 5.45
CA ILE A 315 -14.99 -7.37 4.25
C ILE A 315 -15.52 -8.79 4.41
N SER A 316 -16.35 -9.23 3.48
CA SER A 316 -16.77 -10.64 3.37
C SER A 316 -15.64 -11.46 2.74
N ARG A 317 -15.48 -12.72 3.16
CA ARG A 317 -14.71 -13.75 2.43
C ARG A 317 -15.59 -14.67 1.60
N THR A 318 -16.89 -14.68 1.86
CA THR A 318 -17.81 -15.48 1.08
C THR A 318 -17.90 -14.85 -0.30
N ALA A 319 -17.49 -15.58 -1.33
CA ALA A 319 -17.79 -15.22 -2.71
C ALA A 319 -19.32 -15.25 -2.83
N VAL A 320 -19.92 -14.08 -3.08
CA VAL A 320 -21.36 -14.03 -3.37
C VAL A 320 -21.48 -14.52 -4.81
N TYR A 321 -21.70 -15.82 -4.98
CA TYR A 321 -22.14 -16.36 -6.27
C TYR A 321 -23.53 -15.78 -6.54
N THR A 322 -23.59 -14.71 -7.31
CA THR A 322 -24.84 -14.15 -7.86
C THR A 322 -25.23 -14.88 -9.12
#